data_AF-A0A948RMC7-F1
#
_entry.id   AF-A0A948RMC7-F1
#
_cell.length_a   1.000
_cell.length_b   1.000
_cell.length_c   1.000
_cell.angle_alpha   90.00
_cell.angle_beta   90.00
_cell.angle_gamma   90.00
#
_symmetry.space_group_name_H-M   'P 1'
#
loop_
_entity.id
_entity.type
_entity.pdbx_description
1 polymer ?
#
loop_
_entity_poly.entity_id
_entity_poly.type
_entity_poly.pdbx_seq_one_letter_code
_entity_poly.pdbx_strand_id
1 'polypeptide(L)'
;MKCEKCGYEAPEGKRFCKQCGAPFESEAPQAPPAPVAPEPGQAPAVSVPPPFSATTPVPGTPPPPPVAATAPRPAGRFSGSPAWKALAIILVVLIAGGVVTGIVFGLMALLGSKPAAKVEQVTLTRKDGKPLDLDKVPLGEELVIEAKFIATYGEGGRGTIKLAAVGSDGSDLIEDTFEVKSSSKAQTRELAVTMTVGSGKPLKAHAELVVRDGQNRLTSSKDLTFTAEEGNIEEGDGDTGDSTSGDEDVEAAKAQVETALEELQTAFDQAEQLGVDVSDLVGLLPELMTRLAAADTMEEVEEIAMELADIALEINDRLQQ
;
A
#
# COMPACT_ATOMS: atom_id res chain seq x y z
N MET A 1 -26.68 1.59 36.97
CA MET A 1 -26.33 0.17 37.20
C MET A 1 -24.85 0.03 37.54
N LYS A 2 -24.47 -0.93 38.38
CA LYS A 2 -23.07 -1.12 38.83
C LYS A 2 -22.43 -2.31 38.13
N CYS A 3 -21.22 -2.15 37.61
CA CYS A 3 -20.48 -3.24 36.98
C CYS A 3 -20.07 -4.29 38.01
N GLU A 4 -20.47 -5.55 37.83
CA GLU A 4 -20.11 -6.63 38.76
C GLU A 4 -18.62 -6.97 38.73
N LYS A 5 -17.95 -6.68 37.62
CA LYS A 5 -16.52 -6.99 37.45
C LYS A 5 -15.60 -5.98 38.12
N CYS A 6 -15.93 -4.68 38.09
CA CYS A 6 -15.04 -3.62 38.57
C CYS A 6 -15.68 -2.61 39.55
N GLY A 7 -16.99 -2.69 39.78
CA GLY A 7 -17.70 -1.81 40.72
C GLY A 7 -18.03 -0.41 40.20
N TYR A 8 -17.75 -0.08 38.94
CA TYR A 8 -18.07 1.22 38.37
C TYR A 8 -19.59 1.44 38.19
N GLU A 9 -20.11 2.61 38.56
CA GLU A 9 -21.50 3.01 38.33
C GLU A 9 -21.67 3.64 36.95
N ALA A 10 -22.50 3.02 36.12
CA ALA A 10 -22.83 3.49 34.79
C ALA A 10 -24.32 3.91 34.69
N PRO A 11 -24.65 4.91 33.85
CA PRO A 11 -26.02 5.26 33.52
C PRO A 11 -26.74 4.10 32.82
N GLU A 12 -28.07 4.00 33.00
CA GLU A 12 -28.89 2.93 32.44
C GLU A 12 -28.88 2.94 30.89
N GLY A 13 -28.98 1.76 30.27
CA GLY A 13 -28.99 1.60 28.80
C GLY A 13 -27.62 1.44 28.12
N LYS A 14 -26.52 1.36 28.88
CA LYS A 14 -25.18 1.03 28.33
C LYS A 14 -25.02 -0.49 28.20
N ARG A 15 -24.48 -0.96 27.07
CA ARG A 15 -24.24 -2.39 26.80
C ARG A 15 -22.91 -2.89 27.39
N PHE A 16 -21.92 -2.01 27.57
CA PHE A 16 -20.58 -2.35 28.04
C PHE A 16 -20.07 -1.34 29.06
N CYS A 17 -19.28 -1.81 30.03
CA CYS A 17 -18.61 -0.98 31.02
C CYS A 17 -17.43 -0.24 30.38
N LYS A 18 -17.42 1.09 30.43
CA LYS A 18 -16.33 1.91 29.89
C LYS A 18 -14.98 1.73 30.61
N GLN A 19 -15.01 1.26 31.86
CA GLN A 19 -13.79 1.16 32.67
C GLN A 19 -13.09 -0.20 32.54
N CYS A 20 -13.81 -1.28 32.20
CA CYS A 20 -13.21 -2.61 32.13
C CYS A 20 -13.65 -3.44 30.91
N GLY A 21 -14.47 -2.87 30.01
CA GLY A 21 -14.96 -3.53 28.79
C GLY A 21 -15.97 -4.65 29.00
N ALA A 22 -16.32 -4.99 30.25
CA ALA A 22 -17.25 -6.09 30.53
C ALA A 22 -18.66 -5.76 30.02
N PRO A 23 -19.37 -6.70 29.37
CA PRO A 23 -20.76 -6.50 29.03
C PRO A 23 -21.56 -6.35 30.32
N PHE A 24 -22.49 -5.40 30.32
CA PHE A 24 -23.53 -5.40 31.34
C PHE A 24 -24.49 -6.53 30.99
N GLU A 25 -24.87 -7.34 31.97
CA GLU A 25 -25.79 -8.47 31.80
C GLU A 25 -27.16 -7.90 31.43
N SER A 26 -27.35 -7.63 30.14
CA SER A 26 -28.62 -7.23 29.57
C SER A 26 -29.46 -8.49 29.57
N GLU A 27 -30.55 -8.48 30.35
CA GLU A 27 -31.60 -9.48 30.32
C GLU A 27 -31.88 -9.81 28.85
N ALA A 28 -31.44 -11.00 28.43
CA ALA A 28 -31.56 -11.41 27.04
C ALA A 28 -33.03 -11.33 26.68
N PRO A 29 -33.44 -10.61 25.61
CA PRO A 29 -34.81 -10.68 25.14
C PRO A 29 -35.15 -12.16 24.96
N GLN A 30 -36.10 -12.66 25.76
CA GLN A 30 -36.62 -14.00 25.59
C GLN A 30 -37.06 -14.11 24.14
N ALA A 31 -36.38 -14.99 23.39
CA ALA A 31 -36.70 -15.27 22.02
C ALA A 31 -38.19 -15.63 21.94
N PRO A 32 -38.99 -14.95 21.08
CA PRO A 32 -40.35 -15.39 20.80
C PRO A 32 -40.35 -16.87 20.41
N PRO A 33 -41.38 -17.64 20.80
CA PRO A 33 -41.48 -19.05 20.44
C PRO A 33 -41.32 -19.21 18.93
N ALA A 34 -40.41 -20.11 18.55
CA ALA A 34 -40.06 -20.37 17.16
C ALA A 34 -41.32 -20.63 16.30
N PRO A 35 -41.47 -19.95 15.15
CA PRO A 35 -42.46 -20.33 14.16
C PRO A 35 -42.15 -21.75 13.67
N VAL A 36 -43.18 -22.59 13.66
CA VAL A 36 -43.16 -23.95 13.11
C VAL A 36 -42.60 -23.91 11.69
N ALA A 37 -41.60 -24.75 11.43
CA ALA A 37 -40.94 -24.89 10.15
C ALA A 37 -41.94 -25.22 9.02
N PRO A 38 -41.94 -24.49 7.89
CA PRO A 38 -42.55 -24.96 6.67
C PRO A 38 -41.67 -26.03 6.00
N GLU A 39 -42.34 -27.03 5.42
CA GLU A 39 -41.79 -28.11 4.60
C GLU A 39 -40.80 -27.65 3.50
N PRO A 40 -39.90 -28.56 3.06
CA PRO A 40 -38.89 -28.28 2.05
C PRO A 40 -39.52 -28.16 0.65
N GLY A 41 -39.82 -26.93 0.25
CA GLY A 41 -40.24 -26.57 -1.10
C GLY A 41 -39.13 -25.86 -1.89
N GLN A 42 -38.62 -26.56 -2.91
CA GLN A 42 -38.00 -26.05 -4.15
C GLN A 42 -37.08 -24.82 -4.07
N ALA A 43 -35.78 -25.06 -4.20
CA ALA A 43 -34.79 -24.04 -4.52
C ALA A 43 -35.02 -23.47 -5.93
N PRO A 44 -35.14 -22.14 -6.10
CA PRO A 44 -35.02 -21.53 -7.43
C PRO A 44 -33.57 -21.62 -7.91
N ALA A 45 -33.40 -22.19 -9.10
CA ALA A 45 -32.14 -22.21 -9.83
C ALA A 45 -31.73 -20.78 -10.18
N VAL A 46 -30.69 -20.26 -9.52
CA VAL A 46 -30.05 -19.01 -9.92
C VAL A 46 -29.05 -19.35 -11.03
N SER A 47 -29.37 -18.87 -12.23
CA SER A 47 -28.58 -18.96 -13.45
C SER A 47 -27.24 -18.25 -13.31
N VAL A 48 -26.17 -19.00 -13.57
CA VAL A 48 -24.77 -18.55 -13.65
C VAL A 48 -24.59 -17.66 -14.90
N PRO A 49 -24.01 -16.45 -14.80
CA PRO A 49 -23.66 -15.64 -15.97
C PRO A 49 -22.42 -16.20 -16.70
N PRO A 50 -22.32 -16.01 -18.04
CA PRO A 50 -21.21 -16.53 -18.84
C PRO A 50 -19.88 -15.79 -18.59
N PRO A 51 -18.73 -16.45 -18.76
CA PRO A 51 -17.43 -15.79 -18.71
C PRO A 51 -17.21 -14.95 -19.97
N PHE A 52 -16.99 -13.65 -19.79
CA PHE A 52 -16.54 -12.77 -20.85
C PHE A 52 -15.11 -13.14 -21.24
N SER A 53 -14.96 -13.58 -22.48
CA SER A 53 -13.68 -13.59 -23.19
C SER A 53 -13.44 -12.18 -23.73
N ALA A 54 -12.35 -11.53 -23.31
CA ALA A 54 -11.83 -10.36 -24.00
C ALA A 54 -10.33 -10.57 -24.21
N THR A 55 -9.99 -10.95 -25.43
CA THR A 55 -8.66 -10.87 -26.02
C THR A 55 -8.44 -9.43 -26.44
N THR A 56 -7.37 -8.78 -25.98
CA THR A 56 -6.84 -7.58 -26.64
C THR A 56 -5.33 -7.73 -26.94
N PRO A 57 -4.90 -7.24 -28.11
CA PRO A 57 -3.57 -7.43 -28.66
C PRO A 57 -2.54 -6.46 -28.07
N VAL A 58 -1.30 -6.95 -27.95
CA VAL A 58 -0.12 -6.18 -27.55
C VAL A 58 0.26 -5.18 -28.65
N PRO A 59 0.45 -3.88 -28.33
CA PRO A 59 0.98 -2.88 -29.27
C PRO A 59 2.45 -3.13 -29.61
N GLY A 60 2.79 -2.91 -30.88
CA GLY A 60 4.10 -3.19 -31.46
C GLY A 60 5.25 -2.37 -30.88
N THR A 61 6.36 -3.07 -30.63
CA THR A 61 7.66 -2.48 -30.33
C THR A 61 8.21 -1.76 -31.58
N PRO A 62 8.72 -0.52 -31.47
CA PRO A 62 9.38 0.17 -32.57
C PRO A 62 10.72 -0.49 -32.95
N PRO A 63 11.14 -0.41 -34.23
CA PRO A 63 12.41 -0.97 -34.69
C PRO A 63 13.62 -0.18 -34.16
N PRO A 64 14.76 -0.85 -33.90
CA PRO A 64 16.01 -0.18 -33.54
C PRO A 64 16.62 0.60 -34.72
N PRO A 65 17.41 1.65 -34.45
CA PRO A 65 18.04 2.48 -35.49
C PRO A 65 19.09 1.71 -36.32
N PRO A 66 19.36 2.15 -37.56
CA PRO A 66 20.31 1.51 -38.46
C PRO A 66 21.74 1.73 -37.96
N VAL A 67 22.44 0.62 -37.66
CA VAL A 67 23.88 0.64 -37.40
C VAL A 67 24.62 0.84 -38.72
N ALA A 68 25.48 1.85 -38.72
CA ALA A 68 26.29 2.29 -39.85
C ALA A 68 27.18 1.18 -40.43
N ALA A 69 27.33 1.25 -41.76
CA ALA A 69 28.11 0.37 -42.60
C ALA A 69 29.61 0.34 -42.22
N THR A 70 30.17 -0.87 -42.09
CA THR A 70 31.61 -1.10 -42.19
C THR A 70 31.95 -1.74 -43.54
N ALA A 71 33.05 -1.25 -44.11
CA ALA A 71 33.56 -1.43 -45.46
C ALA A 71 34.03 -2.89 -45.77
N PRO A 72 34.38 -3.20 -47.05
CA PRO A 72 34.33 -4.56 -47.59
C PRO A 72 35.61 -5.35 -47.32
N ARG A 73 35.47 -6.68 -47.25
CA ARG A 73 36.58 -7.63 -47.34
C ARG A 73 36.45 -8.51 -48.59
N PRO A 74 37.59 -8.92 -49.18
CA PRO A 74 37.66 -9.36 -50.57
C PRO A 74 37.20 -10.80 -50.80
N ALA A 75 36.89 -11.04 -52.07
CA ALA A 75 36.31 -12.25 -52.63
C ALA A 75 37.10 -13.54 -52.38
N GLY A 76 36.36 -14.58 -51.98
CA GLY A 76 36.76 -15.98 -52.09
C GLY A 76 35.65 -16.76 -52.78
N ARG A 77 35.86 -17.13 -54.04
CA ARG A 77 35.11 -18.18 -54.75
C ARG A 77 35.25 -19.49 -53.98
N PHE A 78 34.18 -20.28 -53.85
CA PHE A 78 34.10 -21.64 -54.40
C PHE A 78 32.70 -22.25 -54.22
N SER A 79 32.35 -23.01 -55.25
CA SER A 79 31.10 -23.66 -55.60
C SER A 79 30.69 -24.85 -54.71
N GLY A 80 29.38 -25.08 -54.61
CA GLY A 80 28.78 -26.35 -54.15
C GLY A 80 27.59 -26.09 -53.22
N SER A 81 26.36 -26.16 -53.75
CA SER A 81 25.11 -25.66 -53.14
C SER A 81 24.87 -26.15 -51.69
N PRO A 82 24.97 -25.25 -50.69
CA PRO A 82 24.88 -25.60 -49.26
C PRO A 82 23.53 -25.27 -48.58
N ALA A 83 22.51 -24.87 -49.35
CA ALA A 83 21.23 -24.36 -48.81
C ALA A 83 20.49 -25.35 -47.88
N TRP A 84 20.60 -26.66 -48.13
CA TRP A 84 19.98 -27.68 -47.28
C TRP A 84 20.66 -27.79 -45.91
N LYS A 85 22.00 -27.72 -45.86
CA LYS A 85 22.75 -27.95 -44.61
C LYS A 85 22.58 -26.78 -43.63
N ALA A 86 22.43 -25.55 -44.13
CA ALA A 86 22.12 -24.39 -43.29
C ALA A 86 20.71 -24.47 -42.68
N LEU A 87 19.72 -24.95 -43.45
CA LEU A 87 18.34 -25.09 -42.97
C LEU A 87 18.19 -26.22 -41.94
N ALA A 88 18.93 -27.32 -42.11
CA ALA A 88 18.98 -28.40 -41.13
C ALA A 88 19.63 -27.97 -39.81
N ILE A 89 20.69 -27.15 -39.84
CA ILE A 89 21.33 -26.62 -38.62
C ILE A 89 20.41 -25.61 -37.92
N ILE A 90 19.74 -24.71 -38.65
CA ILE A 90 18.77 -23.77 -38.07
C ILE A 90 17.57 -24.52 -37.46
N LEU A 91 17.08 -25.58 -38.11
CA LEU A 91 16.00 -26.41 -37.58
C LEU A 91 16.44 -27.17 -36.32
N VAL A 92 17.68 -27.69 -36.28
CA VAL A 92 18.22 -28.35 -35.07
C VAL A 92 18.46 -27.34 -33.94
N VAL A 93 18.89 -26.11 -34.23
CA VAL A 93 19.03 -25.03 -33.24
C VAL A 93 17.67 -24.52 -32.75
N LEU A 94 16.63 -24.50 -33.60
CA LEU A 94 15.26 -24.15 -33.21
C LEU A 94 14.57 -25.26 -32.43
N ILE A 95 14.82 -26.53 -32.76
CA ILE A 95 14.29 -27.67 -32.01
C ILE A 95 15.05 -27.82 -30.67
N ALA A 96 16.37 -27.70 -30.66
CA ALA A 96 17.14 -27.70 -29.41
C ALA A 96 16.85 -26.45 -28.56
N GLY A 97 16.74 -25.27 -29.18
CA GLY A 97 16.39 -24.02 -28.50
C GLY A 97 14.95 -24.01 -27.99
N GLY A 98 14.00 -24.54 -28.76
CA GLY A 98 12.58 -24.68 -28.43
C GLY A 98 12.30 -25.75 -27.38
N VAL A 99 13.04 -26.86 -27.39
CA VAL A 99 12.98 -27.88 -26.33
C VAL A 99 13.59 -27.34 -25.04
N VAL A 100 14.67 -26.55 -25.10
CA VAL A 100 15.24 -25.90 -23.91
C VAL A 100 14.30 -24.81 -23.37
N THR A 101 13.68 -23.98 -24.21
CA THR A 101 12.68 -23.00 -23.73
C THR A 101 11.44 -23.68 -23.20
N GLY A 102 10.93 -24.73 -23.84
CA GLY A 102 9.77 -25.49 -23.37
C GLY A 102 10.04 -26.26 -22.06
N ILE A 103 11.23 -26.83 -21.88
CA ILE A 103 11.62 -27.47 -20.62
C ILE A 103 11.81 -26.43 -19.52
N VAL A 104 12.46 -25.29 -19.79
CA VAL A 104 12.65 -24.22 -18.80
C VAL A 104 11.32 -23.58 -18.41
N PHE A 105 10.43 -23.32 -19.37
CA PHE A 105 9.09 -22.77 -19.11
C PHE A 105 8.18 -23.80 -18.42
N GLY A 106 8.27 -25.08 -18.80
CA GLY A 106 7.60 -26.19 -18.12
C GLY A 106 8.10 -26.44 -16.69
N LEU A 107 9.41 -26.33 -16.44
CA LEU A 107 9.98 -26.42 -15.09
C LEU A 107 9.61 -25.20 -14.24
N MET A 108 9.60 -23.99 -14.81
CA MET A 108 9.14 -22.78 -14.12
C MET A 108 7.65 -22.84 -13.77
N ALA A 109 6.81 -23.44 -14.63
CA ALA A 109 5.39 -23.65 -14.33
C ALA A 109 5.13 -24.76 -13.30
N LEU A 110 5.98 -25.80 -13.25
CA LEU A 110 5.90 -26.88 -12.26
C LEU A 110 6.48 -26.50 -10.88
N LEU A 111 7.28 -25.44 -10.82
CA LEU A 111 7.68 -24.78 -9.58
C LEU A 111 6.63 -23.75 -9.14
N GLY A 112 5.35 -24.13 -9.20
CA GLY A 112 4.25 -23.38 -8.61
C GLY A 112 4.71 -22.88 -7.24
N SER A 113 4.82 -21.56 -7.12
CA SER A 113 5.56 -20.95 -6.03
C SER A 113 4.89 -21.33 -4.73
N LYS A 114 5.54 -22.21 -3.96
CA LYS A 114 5.02 -22.71 -2.69
C LYS A 114 4.56 -21.51 -1.86
N PRO A 115 3.39 -21.58 -1.21
CA PRO A 115 2.95 -20.48 -0.38
C PRO A 115 4.04 -20.18 0.66
N ALA A 116 4.31 -18.90 0.85
CA ALA A 116 5.39 -18.42 1.68
C ALA A 116 4.89 -17.23 2.50
N ALA A 117 5.15 -17.26 3.80
CA ALA A 117 5.02 -16.12 4.68
C ALA A 117 6.38 -15.94 5.36
N LYS A 118 7.07 -14.84 5.07
CA LYS A 118 8.37 -14.56 5.68
C LYS A 118 8.51 -13.06 5.96
N VAL A 119 8.66 -12.70 7.23
CA VAL A 119 9.07 -11.35 7.63
C VAL A 119 10.59 -11.30 7.65
N GLU A 120 11.19 -10.54 6.73
CA GLU A 120 12.64 -10.47 6.57
C GLU A 120 13.27 -9.52 7.58
N GLN A 121 12.65 -8.36 7.79
CA GLN A 121 13.18 -7.28 8.61
C GLN A 121 12.04 -6.48 9.24
N VAL A 122 12.28 -6.01 10.46
CA VAL A 122 11.48 -5.00 11.15
C VAL A 122 12.46 -3.91 11.57
N THR A 123 12.13 -2.67 11.25
CA THR A 123 12.94 -1.48 11.54
C THR A 123 12.06 -0.42 12.19
N LEU A 124 12.68 0.39 13.03
CA LEU A 124 12.07 1.56 13.63
C LEU A 124 12.93 2.76 13.24
N THR A 125 12.34 3.72 12.55
CA THR A 125 13.00 4.95 12.11
C THR A 125 12.21 6.15 12.56
N ARG A 126 12.84 7.32 12.55
CA ARG A 126 12.11 8.59 12.64
C ARG A 126 11.46 8.89 11.29
N LYS A 127 10.38 9.69 11.28
CA LYS A 127 9.73 10.15 10.03
C LYS A 127 10.72 10.84 9.06
N ASP A 128 11.74 11.50 9.59
CA ASP A 128 12.79 12.17 8.81
C ASP A 128 13.82 11.19 8.19
N GLY A 129 13.62 9.88 8.36
CA GLY A 129 14.48 8.82 7.82
C GLY A 129 15.82 8.65 8.56
N LYS A 130 16.06 9.41 9.63
CA LYS A 130 17.30 9.28 10.40
C LYS A 130 17.33 7.95 11.18
N PRO A 131 18.52 7.34 11.30
CA PRO A 131 18.68 6.16 12.12
C PRO A 131 18.36 6.50 13.58
N LEU A 132 17.64 5.60 14.23
CA LEU A 132 17.20 5.74 15.60
C LEU A 132 18.07 4.89 16.53
N ASP A 133 18.49 5.45 17.65
CA ASP A 133 19.11 4.67 18.73
C ASP A 133 18.00 3.93 19.49
N LEU A 134 17.97 2.61 19.35
CA LEU A 134 16.90 1.77 19.93
C LEU A 134 16.95 1.72 21.46
N ASP A 135 18.05 2.14 22.09
CA ASP A 135 18.13 2.24 23.56
C ASP A 135 17.63 3.59 24.09
N LYS A 136 17.43 4.57 23.19
CA LYS A 136 17.07 5.96 23.51
C LYS A 136 16.09 6.53 22.48
N VAL A 137 14.91 5.91 22.41
CA VAL A 137 13.86 6.37 21.50
C VAL A 137 13.22 7.63 22.08
N PRO A 138 13.22 8.77 21.35
CA PRO A 138 12.66 10.03 21.83
C PRO A 138 11.13 9.94 21.93
N LEU A 139 10.59 10.60 22.96
CA LEU A 139 9.15 10.81 23.11
C LEU A 139 8.71 12.06 22.34
N GLY A 140 7.43 12.12 21.98
CA GLY A 140 6.81 13.23 21.26
C GLY A 140 7.14 13.28 19.77
N GLU A 141 8.07 12.46 19.29
CA GLU A 141 8.40 12.35 17.88
C GLU A 141 7.56 11.28 17.17
N GLU A 142 7.30 11.51 15.88
CA GLU A 142 6.66 10.53 15.00
C GLU A 142 7.71 9.50 14.53
N LEU A 143 7.49 8.26 14.92
CA LEU A 143 8.31 7.11 14.56
C LEU A 143 7.58 6.28 13.50
N VAL A 144 8.33 5.55 12.69
CA VAL A 144 7.79 4.68 11.65
C VAL A 144 8.29 3.26 11.90
N ILE A 145 7.34 2.35 12.15
CA ILE A 145 7.59 0.91 12.17
C ILE A 145 7.51 0.42 10.72
N GLU A 146 8.64 0.03 10.15
CA GLU A 146 8.72 -0.54 8.82
C GLU A 146 8.93 -2.06 8.91
N ALA A 147 8.16 -2.82 8.14
CA ALA A 147 8.37 -4.25 7.95
C ALA A 147 8.60 -4.60 6.49
N LYS A 148 9.70 -5.31 6.23
CA LYS A 148 10.03 -5.90 4.93
C LYS A 148 9.72 -7.38 4.94
N PHE A 149 8.92 -7.85 4.00
CA PHE A 149 8.41 -9.22 4.00
C PHE A 149 8.18 -9.79 2.60
N ILE A 150 8.05 -11.12 2.51
CA ILE A 150 7.67 -11.85 1.30
C ILE A 150 6.40 -12.64 1.62
N ALA A 151 5.39 -12.49 0.78
CA ALA A 151 4.10 -13.15 0.91
C ALA A 151 3.71 -13.74 -0.44
N THR A 152 3.69 -15.07 -0.54
CA THR A 152 3.29 -15.78 -1.76
C THR A 152 2.14 -16.71 -1.45
N TYR A 153 1.11 -16.71 -2.28
CA TYR A 153 -0.05 -17.60 -2.20
C TYR A 153 -0.70 -17.78 -3.57
N GLY A 154 -1.38 -18.91 -3.75
CA GLY A 154 -2.10 -19.26 -4.98
C GLY A 154 -3.39 -18.46 -5.20
N GLU A 155 -4.10 -18.81 -6.27
CA GLU A 155 -5.38 -18.20 -6.64
C GLU A 155 -6.44 -18.41 -5.54
N GLY A 156 -7.13 -17.34 -5.15
CA GLY A 156 -8.08 -17.35 -4.02
C GLY A 156 -7.42 -17.30 -2.64
N GLY A 157 -6.09 -17.30 -2.57
CA GLY A 157 -5.36 -17.02 -1.35
C GLY A 157 -5.45 -15.55 -0.93
N ARG A 158 -5.12 -15.27 0.33
CA ARG A 158 -5.04 -13.91 0.89
C ARG A 158 -3.91 -13.81 1.88
N GLY A 159 -3.30 -12.64 1.99
CA GLY A 159 -2.33 -12.34 3.03
C GLY A 159 -2.69 -11.07 3.79
N THR A 160 -2.35 -11.05 5.07
CA THR A 160 -2.43 -9.85 5.92
C THR A 160 -1.14 -9.70 6.72
N ILE A 161 -0.65 -8.48 6.89
CA ILE A 161 0.44 -8.17 7.81
C ILE A 161 -0.06 -7.22 8.89
N LYS A 162 0.13 -7.61 10.16
CA LYS A 162 -0.12 -6.76 11.33
C LYS A 162 1.20 -6.12 11.75
N LEU A 163 1.19 -4.80 11.90
CA LEU A 163 2.29 -4.04 12.52
C LEU A 163 1.78 -3.50 13.85
N ALA A 164 2.58 -3.61 14.91
CA ALA A 164 2.20 -3.12 16.23
C ALA A 164 3.39 -2.62 17.04
N ALA A 165 3.15 -1.60 17.86
CA ALA A 165 3.97 -1.27 19.01
C ALA A 165 3.40 -1.99 20.23
N VAL A 166 4.19 -2.86 20.86
CA VAL A 166 3.77 -3.74 21.96
C VAL A 166 4.47 -3.31 23.25
N GLY A 167 3.67 -3.16 24.30
CA GLY A 167 4.11 -2.84 25.64
C GLY A 167 4.93 -3.96 26.29
N SER A 168 5.65 -3.61 27.36
CA SER A 168 6.42 -4.59 28.17
C SER A 168 5.56 -5.70 28.80
N ASP A 169 4.25 -5.47 28.95
CA ASP A 169 3.26 -6.42 29.44
C ASP A 169 2.65 -7.30 28.33
N GLY A 170 3.06 -7.09 27.08
CA GLY A 170 2.53 -7.79 25.91
C GLY A 170 1.23 -7.20 25.37
N SER A 171 0.76 -6.06 25.88
CA SER A 171 -0.40 -5.37 25.32
C SER A 171 -0.04 -4.62 24.03
N ASP A 172 -0.91 -4.70 23.02
CA ASP A 172 -0.77 -3.89 21.81
C ASP A 172 -1.11 -2.43 22.16
N LEU A 173 -0.12 -1.54 22.08
CA LEU A 173 -0.30 -0.11 22.37
C LEU A 173 -0.90 0.61 21.16
N ILE A 174 -0.38 0.30 19.98
CA ILE A 174 -0.82 0.82 18.68
C ILE A 174 -0.66 -0.32 17.68
N GLU A 175 -1.69 -0.60 16.88
CA GLU A 175 -1.65 -1.64 15.86
C GLU A 175 -2.39 -1.22 14.59
N ASP A 176 -1.95 -1.76 13.45
CA ASP A 176 -2.70 -1.71 12.20
C ASP A 176 -2.48 -3.02 11.40
N THR A 177 -3.46 -3.40 10.59
CA THR A 177 -3.45 -4.62 9.77
C THR A 177 -3.68 -4.30 8.30
N PHE A 178 -2.69 -4.61 7.48
CA PHE A 178 -2.70 -4.33 6.05
C PHE A 178 -2.94 -5.59 5.24
N GLU A 179 -3.73 -5.48 4.17
CA GLU A 179 -3.78 -6.50 3.13
C GLU A 179 -2.47 -6.51 2.32
N VAL A 180 -1.98 -7.71 2.02
CA VAL A 180 -0.74 -7.89 1.24
C VAL A 180 -1.01 -8.66 -0.04
N LYS A 181 -0.36 -8.24 -1.13
CA LYS A 181 -0.47 -8.90 -2.43
C LYS A 181 0.46 -10.12 -2.50
N SER A 182 0.06 -11.14 -3.24
CA SER A 182 0.93 -12.29 -3.54
C SER A 182 2.09 -11.83 -4.42
N SER A 183 3.32 -11.98 -3.94
CA SER A 183 4.53 -11.62 -4.64
C SER A 183 5.71 -12.40 -4.09
N SER A 184 6.54 -12.94 -4.99
CA SER A 184 7.83 -13.53 -4.64
C SER A 184 8.91 -12.48 -4.35
N LYS A 185 8.64 -11.20 -4.61
CA LYS A 185 9.53 -10.08 -4.30
C LYS A 185 9.26 -9.56 -2.89
N ALA A 186 10.29 -9.02 -2.25
CA ALA A 186 10.15 -8.31 -1.00
C ALA A 186 9.20 -7.11 -1.17
N GLN A 187 8.31 -6.95 -0.19
CA GLN A 187 7.35 -5.86 -0.05
C GLN A 187 7.61 -5.15 1.28
N THR A 188 7.23 -3.88 1.36
CA THR A 188 7.39 -3.06 2.56
C THR A 188 6.03 -2.50 3.00
N ARG A 189 5.80 -2.47 4.31
CA ARG A 189 4.68 -1.76 4.94
C ARG A 189 5.19 -0.96 6.12
N GLU A 190 4.56 0.18 6.35
CA GLU A 190 4.93 1.16 7.35
C GLU A 190 3.72 1.48 8.24
N LEU A 191 3.98 1.71 9.52
CA LEU A 191 3.02 2.20 10.50
C LEU A 191 3.65 3.36 11.26
N ALA A 192 3.05 4.54 11.12
CA ALA A 192 3.43 5.71 11.91
C ALA A 192 2.91 5.56 13.34
N VAL A 193 3.76 5.83 14.32
CA VAL A 193 3.46 5.76 15.75
C VAL A 193 4.05 6.97 16.46
N THR A 194 3.26 7.63 17.29
CA THR A 194 3.73 8.74 18.14
C THR A 194 3.64 8.31 19.59
N MET A 195 4.77 8.39 20.28
CA MET A 195 4.88 7.97 21.68
C MET A 195 4.94 9.18 22.60
N THR A 196 3.89 9.41 23.38
CA THR A 196 3.84 10.55 24.31
C THR A 196 4.31 10.21 25.72
N VAL A 197 4.30 8.94 26.11
CA VAL A 197 4.70 8.51 27.46
C VAL A 197 5.69 7.36 27.36
N GLY A 198 6.84 7.52 28.03
CA GLY A 198 7.86 6.49 28.15
C GLY A 198 7.85 5.92 29.55
N SER A 199 7.75 4.59 29.68
CA SER A 199 7.82 3.94 31.00
C SER A 199 9.25 3.57 31.41
N GLY A 200 10.26 3.91 30.60
CA GLY A 200 11.64 3.42 30.72
C GLY A 200 11.80 1.90 30.58
N LYS A 201 10.73 1.19 30.20
CA LYS A 201 10.75 -0.27 30.02
C LYS A 201 10.93 -0.61 28.54
N PRO A 202 11.54 -1.76 28.22
CA PRO A 202 11.63 -2.22 26.84
C PRO A 202 10.24 -2.43 26.24
N LEU A 203 10.07 -1.88 25.05
CA LEU A 203 8.93 -2.02 24.15
C LEU A 203 9.35 -2.87 22.94
N LYS A 204 8.38 -3.28 22.13
CA LYS A 204 8.65 -4.04 20.91
C LYS A 204 7.90 -3.46 19.73
N ALA A 205 8.58 -3.29 18.60
CA ALA A 205 7.94 -3.20 17.30
C ALA A 205 7.75 -4.64 16.79
N HIS A 206 6.50 -5.02 16.54
CA HIS A 206 6.11 -6.36 16.15
C HIS A 206 5.53 -6.35 14.74
N ALA A 207 5.95 -7.31 13.92
CA ALA A 207 5.31 -7.58 12.64
C ALA A 207 4.88 -9.05 12.57
N GLU A 208 3.60 -9.29 12.26
CA GLU A 208 3.03 -10.63 12.05
C GLU A 208 2.43 -10.72 10.64
N LEU A 209 3.03 -11.53 9.78
CA LEU A 209 2.50 -11.86 8.46
C LEU A 209 1.73 -13.18 8.52
N VAL A 210 0.47 -13.15 8.11
CA VAL A 210 -0.39 -14.33 7.96
C VAL A 210 -0.79 -14.49 6.50
N VAL A 211 -0.48 -15.64 5.92
CA VAL A 211 -0.86 -16.01 4.55
C VAL A 211 -1.79 -17.22 4.61
N ARG A 212 -2.89 -17.17 3.86
CA ARG A 212 -3.84 -18.27 3.68
C ARG A 212 -3.88 -18.66 2.21
N ASP A 213 -3.68 -19.94 1.93
CA ASP A 213 -3.73 -20.53 0.59
C ASP A 213 -4.55 -21.84 0.65
N GLY A 214 -5.83 -21.74 0.28
CA GLY A 214 -6.81 -22.80 0.54
C GLY A 214 -6.96 -23.09 2.03
N GLN A 215 -6.63 -24.31 2.45
CA GLN A 215 -6.63 -24.72 3.87
C GLN A 215 -5.30 -24.47 4.59
N ASN A 216 -4.25 -24.09 3.86
CA ASN A 216 -2.94 -23.84 4.45
C ASN A 216 -2.92 -22.44 5.04
N ARG A 217 -2.54 -22.35 6.32
CA ARG A 217 -2.23 -21.08 6.99
C ARG A 217 -0.76 -21.06 7.35
N LEU A 218 -0.04 -20.08 6.83
CA LEU A 218 1.36 -19.82 7.15
C LEU A 218 1.43 -18.53 7.94
N THR A 219 2.17 -18.55 9.04
CA THR A 219 2.42 -17.36 9.86
C THR A 219 3.92 -17.18 10.01
N SER A 220 4.38 -15.94 9.91
CA SER A 220 5.74 -15.53 10.24
C SER A 220 5.66 -14.25 11.05
N SER A 221 6.43 -14.17 12.14
CA SER A 221 6.52 -12.96 12.94
C SER A 221 7.97 -12.57 13.22
N LYS A 222 8.19 -11.30 13.52
CA LYS A 222 9.49 -10.77 13.92
C LYS A 222 9.31 -9.60 14.88
N ASP A 223 10.16 -9.55 15.90
CA ASP A 223 10.17 -8.50 16.93
C ASP A 223 11.45 -7.66 16.78
N LEU A 224 11.33 -6.37 17.05
CA LEU A 224 12.43 -5.45 17.30
C LEU A 224 12.22 -4.79 18.66
N THR A 225 13.10 -5.06 19.63
CA THR A 225 13.02 -4.44 20.96
C THR A 225 13.64 -3.05 20.93
N PHE A 226 13.02 -2.08 21.60
CA PHE A 226 13.53 -0.73 21.80
C PHE A 226 13.11 -0.18 23.16
N THR A 227 13.79 0.85 23.67
CA THR A 227 13.49 1.50 24.94
C THR A 227 13.23 2.98 24.67
N ALA A 228 12.03 3.44 25.02
CA ALA A 228 11.73 4.87 25.01
C ALA A 228 12.41 5.55 26.19
N GLU A 229 13.01 6.71 25.95
CA GLU A 229 13.59 7.51 27.03
C GLU A 229 12.51 7.80 28.09
N GLU A 230 12.93 7.77 29.36
CA GLU A 230 12.06 8.13 30.48
C GLU A 230 11.86 9.65 30.45
N GLY A 231 10.92 10.09 29.64
CA GLY A 231 10.41 11.44 29.73
C GLY A 231 9.18 11.44 30.63
N ASN A 232 9.29 12.15 31.76
CA ASN A 232 8.19 13.05 32.05
C ASN A 232 8.18 14.01 30.86
N ILE A 233 7.10 14.01 30.07
CA ILE A 233 6.66 15.31 29.60
C ILE A 233 6.49 16.06 30.91
N GLU A 234 7.49 16.87 31.32
CA GLU A 234 7.21 17.92 32.27
C GLU A 234 6.00 18.57 31.64
N GLU A 235 4.84 18.43 32.30
CA GLU A 235 3.70 19.28 32.04
C GLU A 235 4.28 20.67 32.23
N GLY A 236 4.87 21.21 31.15
CA GLY A 236 5.53 22.48 31.17
C GLY A 236 4.42 23.39 31.61
N ASP A 237 4.54 23.90 32.84
CA ASP A 237 3.63 24.88 33.39
C ASP A 237 3.35 25.85 32.25
N GLY A 238 2.10 25.84 31.79
CA GLY A 238 1.70 26.35 30.49
C GLY A 238 2.06 27.82 30.33
N ASP A 239 3.31 28.08 30.01
CA ASP A 239 3.72 29.16 29.16
C ASP A 239 3.30 28.68 27.79
N THR A 240 2.08 29.07 27.43
CA THR A 240 1.57 29.06 26.07
C THR A 240 2.60 29.79 25.21
N GLY A 241 3.62 29.03 24.80
CA GLY A 241 4.54 29.40 23.75
C GLY A 241 3.67 29.83 22.59
N ASP A 242 3.73 31.12 22.35
CA ASP A 242 3.17 31.84 21.24
C ASP A 242 3.08 30.93 20.00
N SER A 243 1.85 30.70 19.52
CA SER A 243 1.44 29.66 18.56
C SER A 243 1.92 29.91 17.13
N THR A 244 3.13 30.43 16.98
CA THR A 244 3.78 30.77 15.70
C THR A 244 4.24 29.55 14.90
N SER A 245 4.18 28.33 15.46
CA SER A 245 4.52 27.11 14.69
C SER A 245 3.44 26.70 13.69
N GLY A 246 2.20 27.20 13.82
CA GLY A 246 1.16 26.94 12.81
C GLY A 246 1.41 27.68 11.50
N ASP A 247 2.00 28.88 11.58
CA ASP A 247 2.20 29.74 10.41
C ASP A 247 3.33 29.21 9.50
N GLU A 248 4.39 28.65 10.08
CA GLU A 248 5.49 28.03 9.30
C GLU A 248 5.01 26.80 8.51
N ASP A 249 4.12 25.99 9.09
CA ASP A 249 3.58 24.80 8.43
C ASP A 249 2.62 25.15 7.28
N VAL A 250 1.79 26.20 7.45
CA VAL A 250 0.88 26.68 6.41
C VAL A 250 1.64 27.28 5.22
N GLU A 251 2.67 28.08 5.47
CA GLU A 251 3.50 28.64 4.38
C GLU A 251 4.28 27.55 3.64
N ALA A 252 4.81 26.55 4.35
CA ALA A 252 5.45 25.39 3.72
C ALA A 252 4.46 24.58 2.87
N ALA A 253 3.21 24.42 3.31
CA ALA A 253 2.17 23.75 2.55
C ALA A 253 1.76 24.56 1.31
N LYS A 254 1.59 25.88 1.42
CA LYS A 254 1.31 26.76 0.26
C LYS A 254 2.37 26.63 -0.82
N ALA A 255 3.65 26.62 -0.45
CA ALA A 255 4.75 26.46 -1.40
C ALA A 255 4.69 25.13 -2.19
N GLN A 256 4.20 24.05 -1.57
CA GLN A 256 3.98 22.78 -2.27
C GLN A 256 2.83 22.88 -3.27
N VAL A 257 1.74 23.55 -2.90
CA VAL A 257 0.59 23.77 -3.79
C VAL A 257 0.96 24.68 -4.97
N GLU A 258 1.79 25.71 -4.75
CA GLU A 258 2.36 26.54 -5.82
C GLU A 258 3.19 25.72 -6.81
N THR A 259 4.01 24.79 -6.31
CA THR A 259 4.77 23.87 -7.17
C THR A 259 3.84 23.00 -8.03
N ALA A 260 2.77 22.47 -7.43
CA ALA A 260 1.78 21.68 -8.16
C ALA A 260 1.03 22.50 -9.22
N LEU A 261 0.76 23.79 -8.97
CA LEU A 261 0.19 24.71 -9.95
C LEU A 261 1.10 24.93 -11.17
N GLU A 262 2.42 25.01 -10.97
CA GLU A 262 3.39 25.13 -12.07
C GLU A 262 3.43 23.86 -12.94
N GLU A 263 3.39 22.68 -12.31
CA GLU A 263 3.30 21.40 -13.02
C GLU A 263 1.98 21.30 -13.81
N LEU A 264 0.88 21.77 -13.23
CA LEU A 264 -0.42 21.79 -13.88
C LEU A 264 -0.45 22.72 -15.10
N GLN A 265 0.19 23.91 -15.02
CA GLN A 265 0.37 24.79 -16.17
C GLN A 265 1.15 24.11 -17.30
N THR A 266 2.19 23.36 -16.96
CA THR A 266 2.95 22.57 -17.95
C THR A 266 2.08 21.51 -18.63
N ALA A 267 1.17 20.87 -17.89
CA ALA A 267 0.21 19.92 -18.44
C ALA A 267 -0.81 20.58 -19.38
N PHE A 268 -1.28 21.79 -19.05
CA PHE A 268 -2.14 22.58 -19.92
C PHE A 268 -1.46 22.92 -21.25
N ASP A 269 -0.21 23.41 -21.21
CA ASP A 269 0.57 23.72 -22.42
C ASP A 269 0.75 22.48 -23.31
N GLN A 270 0.95 21.31 -22.70
CA GLN A 270 1.07 20.04 -23.42
C GLN A 270 -0.27 19.63 -24.07
N ALA A 271 -1.38 19.78 -23.35
CA ALA A 271 -2.71 19.48 -23.88
C ALA A 271 -3.06 20.39 -25.07
N GLU A 272 -2.75 21.68 -24.99
CA GLU A 272 -2.96 22.63 -26.09
C GLU A 272 -2.12 22.26 -27.32
N GLN A 273 -0.84 21.90 -27.14
CA GLN A 273 0.03 21.43 -28.23
C GLN A 273 -0.51 20.18 -28.95
N LEU A 274 -1.25 19.34 -28.22
CA LEU A 274 -1.88 18.14 -28.75
C LEU A 274 -3.29 18.40 -29.33
N GLY A 275 -3.79 19.63 -29.24
CA GLY A 275 -5.12 20.00 -29.73
C GLY A 275 -6.26 19.49 -28.85
N VAL A 276 -5.99 19.16 -27.60
CA VAL A 276 -6.99 18.75 -26.60
C VAL A 276 -7.60 20.00 -25.99
N ASP A 277 -8.93 20.13 -26.02
CA ASP A 277 -9.63 21.28 -25.42
C ASP A 277 -9.70 21.14 -23.90
N VAL A 278 -8.99 22.04 -23.22
CA VAL A 278 -8.90 22.17 -21.76
C VAL A 278 -9.28 23.57 -21.29
N SER A 279 -9.93 24.36 -22.15
CA SER A 279 -10.21 25.77 -21.92
C SER A 279 -11.12 26.02 -20.71
N ASP A 280 -12.01 25.07 -20.42
CA ASP A 280 -12.91 25.07 -19.26
C ASP A 280 -12.15 24.92 -17.93
N LEU A 281 -11.10 24.11 -17.92
CA LEU A 281 -10.27 23.85 -16.73
C LEU A 281 -9.28 24.98 -16.47
N VAL A 282 -8.70 25.58 -17.52
CA VAL A 282 -7.80 26.75 -17.40
C VAL A 282 -8.50 27.92 -16.71
N GLY A 283 -9.81 28.06 -16.91
CA GLY A 283 -10.61 29.11 -16.27
C GLY A 283 -10.68 29.02 -14.74
N LEU A 284 -10.40 27.86 -14.14
CA LEU A 284 -10.45 27.63 -12.70
C LEU A 284 -9.15 28.03 -11.97
N LEU A 285 -8.02 28.04 -12.68
CA LEU A 285 -6.70 28.33 -12.10
C LEU A 285 -6.61 29.69 -11.37
N PRO A 286 -7.13 30.82 -11.92
CA PRO A 286 -7.04 32.11 -11.23
C PRO A 286 -7.81 32.15 -9.90
N GLU A 287 -8.93 31.41 -9.84
CA GLU A 287 -9.74 31.31 -8.62
C GLU A 287 -9.00 30.51 -7.55
N LEU A 288 -8.39 29.39 -7.92
CA LEU A 288 -7.58 28.57 -7.01
C LEU A 288 -6.35 29.32 -6.49
N MET A 289 -5.63 30.06 -7.35
CA MET A 289 -4.52 30.91 -6.91
C MET A 289 -4.96 32.00 -5.94
N THR A 290 -6.13 32.60 -6.17
CA THR A 290 -6.69 33.62 -5.27
C THR A 290 -7.07 33.02 -3.91
N ARG A 291 -7.68 31.83 -3.91
CA ARG A 291 -7.99 31.08 -2.69
C ARG A 291 -6.73 30.67 -1.94
N LEU A 292 -5.68 30.21 -2.64
CA LEU A 292 -4.42 29.79 -2.04
C LEU A 292 -3.70 30.95 -1.35
N ALA A 293 -3.68 32.12 -2.01
CA ALA A 293 -3.10 33.33 -1.43
C ALA A 293 -3.86 33.82 -0.19
N ALA A 294 -5.15 33.50 -0.08
CA ALA A 294 -6.01 33.89 1.04
C ALA A 294 -6.15 32.80 2.12
N ALA A 295 -5.60 31.61 1.91
CA ALA A 295 -5.67 30.51 2.86
C ALA A 295 -4.80 30.84 4.09
N ASP A 296 -5.37 30.80 5.28
CA ASP A 296 -4.65 31.07 6.53
C ASP A 296 -4.57 29.82 7.42
N THR A 297 -5.16 28.72 6.96
CA THR A 297 -5.22 27.46 7.70
C THR A 297 -4.78 26.27 6.84
N MET A 298 -4.25 25.23 7.48
CA MET A 298 -3.84 24.00 6.78
C MET A 298 -5.00 23.31 6.08
N GLU A 299 -6.20 23.35 6.67
CA GLU A 299 -7.41 22.74 6.11
C GLU A 299 -7.79 23.39 4.77
N GLU A 300 -7.70 24.72 4.66
CA GLU A 300 -7.95 25.45 3.40
C GLU A 300 -6.91 25.11 2.32
N VAL A 301 -5.63 24.98 2.71
CA VAL A 301 -4.55 24.61 1.78
C VAL A 301 -4.73 23.17 1.26
N GLU A 302 -5.12 22.23 2.14
CA GLU A 302 -5.42 20.85 1.76
C GLU A 302 -6.64 20.73 0.85
N GLU A 303 -7.69 21.52 1.08
CA GLU A 303 -8.86 21.59 0.21
C GLU A 303 -8.47 22.02 -1.21
N ILE A 304 -7.67 23.09 -1.33
CA ILE A 304 -7.18 23.59 -2.63
C ILE A 304 -6.29 22.56 -3.32
N ALA A 305 -5.43 21.86 -2.56
CA ALA A 305 -4.56 20.81 -3.09
C ALA A 305 -5.37 19.64 -3.69
N MET A 306 -6.47 19.25 -3.04
CA MET A 306 -7.38 18.22 -3.56
C MET A 306 -8.07 18.67 -4.87
N GLU A 307 -8.57 19.91 -4.92
CA GLU A 307 -9.18 20.45 -6.15
C GLU A 307 -8.19 20.49 -7.32
N LEU A 308 -6.93 20.83 -7.08
CA LEU A 308 -5.88 20.80 -8.10
C LEU A 308 -5.56 19.38 -8.58
N ALA A 309 -5.54 18.41 -7.68
CA ALA A 309 -5.31 17.01 -8.03
C ALA A 309 -6.42 16.46 -8.94
N ASP A 310 -7.68 16.84 -8.69
CA ASP A 310 -8.81 16.45 -9.54
C ASP A 310 -8.70 17.07 -10.94
N ILE A 311 -8.31 18.34 -11.05
CA ILE A 311 -8.07 19.00 -12.35
C ILE A 311 -6.94 18.30 -13.11
N ALA A 312 -5.84 17.95 -12.43
CA ALA A 312 -4.72 17.23 -13.04
C ALA A 312 -5.15 15.86 -13.60
N LEU A 313 -5.98 15.12 -12.85
CA LEU A 313 -6.52 13.83 -13.29
C LEU A 313 -7.42 13.98 -14.53
N GLU A 314 -8.29 14.99 -14.55
CA GLU A 314 -9.17 15.27 -15.69
C GLU A 314 -8.37 15.63 -16.96
N ILE A 315 -7.31 16.45 -16.85
CA ILE A 315 -6.42 16.75 -17.99
C ILE A 315 -5.77 15.47 -18.51
N ASN A 316 -5.26 14.63 -17.61
CA ASN A 316 -4.62 13.37 -18.00
C ASN A 316 -5.61 12.37 -18.63
N ASP A 317 -6.87 12.34 -18.20
CA ASP A 317 -7.91 11.54 -18.86
C ASP A 317 -8.16 12.04 -20.29
N ARG A 318 -8.32 13.35 -20.48
CA ARG A 318 -8.52 13.95 -21.82
C ARG A 318 -7.34 13.76 -22.75
N LEU A 319 -6.11 13.76 -22.23
CA LEU A 319 -4.90 13.49 -23.01
C LEU A 319 -4.81 12.04 -23.53
N GLN A 320 -5.55 11.10 -22.93
CA GLN A 320 -5.55 9.69 -23.33
C GLN A 320 -6.66 9.33 -24.32
N GLN A 321 -7.62 10.23 -24.56
CA GLN A 321 -8.72 10.06 -25.51
C GLN A 321 -8.31 10.43 -26.94
#